data_AF-A0A1Z4GB53-F1
#
_entry.id   AF-A0A1Z4GB53-F1
#
_cell.length_a   1.000
_cell.length_b   1.000
_cell.length_c   1.000
_cell.angle_alpha   90.00
_cell.angle_beta   90.00
_cell.angle_gamma   90.00
#
_symmetry.space_group_name_H-M   'P 1'
#
loop_
_entity.id
_entity.type
_entity.pdbx_description
1 polymer ?
#
loop_
_entity_poly.entity_id
_entity_poly.type
_entity_poly.pdbx_seq_one_letter_code
_entity_poly.pdbx_strand_id
1 'polypeptide(L)'
;MNGKKLSNAQYYTYEARKKDVRWLHSTIELLLEQSERGRNEEIGELFTNETIEVAKKLLELIETETPQSEDISELYSLLKFYKGVRNSDWDNICTHVEKWHWVANIWDNFEGILELDLWKGVEFHLYSIAKPLISEGKFLRLATSVGCYGHVWLRIEPKIKQRNIQIFWQINDDKIIPFYYIPTIFEAIIDGIIDYFRKTNIALTGIKIIIDNGSYHDVDSRSIDYRIAVTIAWRKAMANAELIPYL
;
A
#
# COMPACT_ATOMS: atom_id res chain seq x y z
N MET A 1 -10.38 -21.26 9.90
CA MET A 1 -9.39 -20.21 10.26
C MET A 1 -9.23 -20.20 11.78
N ASN A 2 -8.15 -20.81 12.30
CA ASN A 2 -7.93 -20.96 13.74
C ASN A 2 -7.31 -19.69 14.36
N GLY A 3 -8.12 -18.91 15.07
CA GLY A 3 -7.89 -18.53 16.47
C GLY A 3 -6.64 -17.75 16.93
N LYS A 4 -5.65 -17.42 16.10
CA LYS A 4 -4.60 -16.46 16.48
C LYS A 4 -5.03 -15.04 16.07
N LYS A 5 -5.80 -14.39 16.94
CA LYS A 5 -6.01 -12.93 16.88
C LYS A 5 -4.66 -12.23 17.00
N LEU A 6 -4.41 -11.30 16.10
CA LEU A 6 -3.08 -10.82 15.77
C LEU A 6 -2.56 -9.81 16.79
N SER A 7 -1.26 -9.90 17.08
CA SER A 7 -0.53 -9.07 18.05
C SER A 7 -0.62 -7.56 17.81
N ASN A 8 -1.15 -7.13 16.66
CA ASN A 8 -1.22 -5.72 16.28
C ASN A 8 -2.61 -5.11 16.43
N ALA A 9 -3.66 -5.91 16.65
CA ALA A 9 -5.02 -5.38 16.92
C ALA A 9 -5.05 -4.51 18.19
N GLN A 10 -4.12 -4.74 19.12
CA GLN A 10 -3.95 -3.88 20.31
C GLN A 10 -3.64 -2.42 19.98
N TYR A 11 -3.10 -2.12 18.78
CA TYR A 11 -2.83 -0.75 18.34
C TYR A 11 -4.05 -0.09 17.68
N TYR A 12 -5.13 -0.84 17.47
CA TYR A 12 -6.36 -0.35 16.82
C TYR A 12 -7.48 -0.01 17.81
N THR A 13 -7.32 -0.25 19.12
CA THR A 13 -8.36 0.15 20.08
C THR A 13 -8.46 1.69 20.14
N TYR A 14 -9.65 2.23 20.44
CA TYR A 14 -9.85 3.67 20.61
C TYR A 14 -8.81 4.29 21.56
N GLU A 15 -8.60 3.63 22.69
CA GLU A 15 -7.59 4.02 23.69
C GLU A 15 -6.16 3.96 23.16
N ALA A 16 -5.81 2.93 22.39
CA ALA A 16 -4.46 2.80 21.83
C ALA A 16 -4.16 3.85 20.77
N ARG A 17 -5.13 4.18 19.90
CA ARG A 17 -4.96 5.22 18.87
C ARG A 17 -4.72 6.60 19.50
N LYS A 18 -5.41 6.91 20.60
CA LYS A 18 -5.29 8.19 21.32
C LYS A 18 -4.02 8.33 22.15
N LYS A 19 -3.29 7.23 22.41
CA LYS A 19 -2.13 7.22 23.30
C LYS A 19 -0.97 8.09 22.79
N ASP A 20 -0.84 8.28 21.48
CA ASP A 20 0.28 9.02 20.88
C ASP A 20 -0.13 9.89 19.68
N VAL A 21 -0.98 10.90 19.93
CA VAL A 21 -1.45 11.88 18.93
C VAL A 21 -0.78 13.25 19.04
N ARG A 22 0.03 13.48 20.08
CA ARG A 22 0.64 14.80 20.35
C ARG A 22 1.51 15.29 19.19
N TRP A 23 2.21 14.36 18.53
CA TRP A 23 3.04 14.70 17.38
C TRP A 23 2.20 15.27 16.23
N LEU A 24 0.96 14.79 16.03
CA LEU A 24 0.08 15.23 14.94
C LEU A 24 -0.48 16.64 15.20
N HIS A 25 -0.88 16.93 16.45
CA HIS A 25 -1.22 18.29 16.86
C HIS A 25 -0.04 19.25 16.68
N SER A 26 1.16 18.85 17.13
CA SER A 26 2.38 19.64 16.96
C SER A 26 2.72 19.87 15.50
N THR A 27 2.55 18.87 14.62
CA THR A 27 2.74 19.04 13.17
C THR A 27 1.80 20.09 12.59
N ILE A 28 0.52 20.09 12.98
CA ILE A 28 -0.46 21.08 12.51
C ILE A 28 -0.09 22.50 12.98
N GLU A 29 0.22 22.65 14.27
CA GLU A 29 0.62 23.93 14.86
C GLU A 29 1.88 24.49 14.18
N LEU A 30 2.91 23.66 14.02
CA LEU A 30 4.15 24.05 13.35
C LEU A 30 3.93 24.45 11.89
N LEU A 31 3.10 23.72 11.13
CA LEU A 31 2.80 24.09 9.74
C LEU A 31 1.99 25.40 9.63
N LEU A 32 1.15 25.72 10.63
CA LEU A 32 0.43 26.99 10.69
C LEU A 32 1.36 28.17 11.03
N GLU A 33 2.34 27.96 11.92
CA GLU A 33 3.32 28.98 12.32
C GLU A 33 4.43 29.18 11.28
N GLN A 34 4.89 28.08 10.68
CA GLN A 34 6.04 27.99 9.78
C GLN A 34 5.62 27.33 8.47
N SER A 35 4.86 28.07 7.66
CA SER A 35 4.28 27.55 6.42
C SER A 35 5.34 26.95 5.47
N GLU A 36 6.56 27.49 5.45
CA GLU A 36 7.70 27.03 4.66
C GLU A 36 8.14 25.59 4.94
N ARG A 37 7.81 25.06 6.12
CA ARG A 37 8.01 23.64 6.45
C ARG A 37 7.20 22.73 5.53
N GLY A 38 6.10 23.25 4.97
CA GLY A 38 5.27 22.64 3.92
C GLY A 38 5.93 22.46 2.55
N ARG A 39 7.14 23.00 2.36
CA ARG A 39 7.79 23.09 1.05
C ARG A 39 8.45 21.77 0.65
N ASN A 40 8.25 21.36 -0.60
CA ASN A 40 9.08 20.33 -1.21
C ASN A 40 10.42 20.94 -1.66
N GLU A 41 11.54 20.34 -1.24
CA GLU A 41 12.89 20.86 -1.53
C GLU A 41 13.31 20.75 -3.01
N GLU A 42 12.80 19.76 -3.74
CA GLU A 42 13.13 19.51 -5.14
C GLU A 42 12.37 20.42 -6.11
N ILE A 43 11.05 20.58 -5.91
CA ILE A 43 10.18 21.33 -6.83
C ILE A 43 9.86 22.75 -6.33
N GLY A 44 10.09 23.04 -5.05
CA GLY A 44 9.90 24.36 -4.44
C GLY A 44 8.44 24.76 -4.19
N GLU A 45 7.47 23.91 -4.53
CA GLU A 45 6.04 24.09 -4.26
C GLU A 45 5.72 23.91 -2.78
N LEU A 46 4.65 24.57 -2.34
CA LEU A 46 4.20 24.63 -0.96
C LEU A 46 2.92 23.81 -0.78
N PHE A 47 2.95 22.77 0.06
CA PHE A 47 1.82 21.87 0.31
C PHE A 47 1.27 21.97 1.74
N THR A 48 1.47 23.12 2.39
CA THR A 48 1.18 23.32 3.82
C THR A 48 -0.29 23.08 4.13
N ASN A 49 -1.20 23.66 3.34
CA ASN A 49 -2.63 23.58 3.59
C ASN A 49 -3.13 22.14 3.41
N GLU A 50 -2.73 21.47 2.34
CA GLU A 50 -3.09 20.09 2.06
C GLU A 50 -2.54 19.15 3.14
N THR A 51 -1.32 19.40 3.63
CA THR A 51 -0.73 18.61 4.72
C THR A 51 -1.52 18.81 6.02
N ILE A 52 -1.92 20.05 6.32
CA ILE A 52 -2.76 20.36 7.48
C ILE A 52 -4.15 19.70 7.37
N GLU A 53 -4.79 19.78 6.21
CA GLU A 53 -6.11 19.16 5.98
C GLU A 53 -6.07 17.65 6.18
N VAL A 54 -5.06 17.00 5.62
CA VAL A 54 -4.84 15.55 5.78
C VAL A 54 -4.53 15.18 7.23
N ALA A 55 -3.71 15.98 7.93
CA ALA A 55 -3.43 15.79 9.35
C ALA A 55 -4.70 15.93 10.21
N LYS A 56 -5.56 16.91 9.91
CA LYS A 56 -6.86 17.09 10.58
C LYS A 56 -7.81 15.92 10.32
N LYS A 57 -7.91 15.44 9.07
CA LYS A 57 -8.70 14.24 8.73
C LYS A 57 -8.20 13.01 9.50
N LEU A 58 -6.89 12.84 9.64
CA LEU A 58 -6.32 11.76 10.46
C LEU A 58 -6.69 11.91 11.94
N LEU A 59 -6.62 13.12 12.52
CA LEU A 59 -7.06 13.36 13.90
C LEU A 59 -8.52 12.98 14.11
N GLU A 60 -9.41 13.41 13.23
CA GLU A 60 -10.85 13.09 13.27
C GLU A 60 -11.09 11.58 13.27
N LEU A 61 -10.38 10.84 12.41
CA LEU A 61 -10.47 9.39 12.36
C LEU A 61 -9.94 8.71 13.63
N ILE A 62 -8.87 9.24 14.22
CA ILE A 62 -8.33 8.72 15.49
C ILE A 62 -9.32 8.94 16.64
N GLU A 63 -9.97 10.10 16.68
CA GLU A 63 -10.94 10.50 17.70
C GLU A 63 -12.33 9.86 17.53
N THR A 64 -12.63 9.34 16.34
CA THR A 64 -13.82 8.51 16.11
C THR A 64 -13.63 7.17 16.82
N GLU A 65 -14.61 6.71 17.60
CA GLU A 65 -14.50 5.44 18.36
C GLU A 65 -14.38 4.22 17.43
N THR A 66 -15.22 4.18 16.40
CA THR A 66 -15.33 3.11 15.39
C THR A 66 -15.24 3.67 13.97
N PRO A 67 -14.05 4.12 13.51
CA PRO A 67 -13.88 4.65 12.15
C PRO A 67 -14.11 3.54 11.12
N GLN A 68 -14.69 3.90 9.97
CA GLN A 68 -14.87 2.93 8.88
C GLN A 68 -13.53 2.59 8.24
N SER A 69 -13.30 1.32 7.88
CA SER A 69 -12.06 0.89 7.23
C SER A 69 -11.88 1.49 5.83
N GLU A 70 -12.98 1.88 5.17
CA GLU A 70 -12.98 2.58 3.90
C GLU A 70 -12.33 3.98 4.03
N ASP A 71 -12.69 4.76 5.04
CA ASP A 71 -12.11 6.10 5.28
C ASP A 71 -10.58 6.03 5.49
N ILE A 72 -10.10 4.99 6.18
CA ILE A 72 -8.67 4.73 6.39
C ILE A 72 -8.00 4.36 5.06
N SER A 73 -8.67 3.58 4.22
CA SER A 73 -8.16 3.15 2.91
C SER A 73 -8.12 4.30 1.89
N GLU A 74 -9.09 5.21 1.95
CA GLU A 74 -9.07 6.46 1.17
C GLU A 74 -7.89 7.35 1.58
N LEU A 75 -7.71 7.56 2.89
CA LEU A 75 -6.61 8.36 3.41
C LEU A 75 -5.26 7.75 3.03
N TYR A 76 -5.15 6.42 3.14
CA TYR A 76 -3.99 5.68 2.68
C TYR A 76 -3.73 5.90 1.18
N SER A 77 -4.74 5.77 0.33
CA SER A 77 -4.61 5.92 -1.12
C SER A 77 -4.13 7.31 -1.51
N LEU A 78 -4.70 8.36 -0.90
CA LEU A 78 -4.29 9.75 -1.09
C LEU A 78 -2.82 9.95 -0.70
N LEU A 79 -2.44 9.50 0.50
CA LEU A 79 -1.07 9.65 1.03
C LEU A 79 -0.04 8.90 0.18
N LYS A 80 -0.39 7.69 -0.25
CA LYS A 80 0.52 6.80 -0.99
C LYS A 80 0.98 7.40 -2.31
N PHE A 81 0.09 8.11 -3.00
CA PHE A 81 0.41 8.80 -4.25
C PHE A 81 1.54 9.83 -4.07
N TYR A 82 1.52 10.58 -2.96
CA TYR A 82 2.45 11.67 -2.66
C TYR A 82 3.64 11.29 -1.74
N LYS A 83 3.76 10.01 -1.33
CA LYS A 83 4.84 9.53 -0.47
C LYS A 83 6.21 9.79 -1.13
N GLY A 84 7.12 10.46 -0.41
CA GLY A 84 8.43 10.87 -0.90
C GLY A 84 8.42 11.99 -1.95
N VAL A 85 7.26 12.63 -2.18
CA VAL A 85 7.08 13.74 -3.14
C VAL A 85 6.72 15.03 -2.41
N ARG A 86 6.63 15.05 -1.08
CA ARG A 86 6.32 16.26 -0.31
C ARG A 86 7.43 16.51 0.71
N ASN A 87 7.09 16.70 1.97
CA ASN A 87 8.04 16.96 3.05
C ASN A 87 8.04 15.83 4.08
N SER A 88 8.92 15.95 5.07
CA SER A 88 9.08 14.97 6.14
C SER A 88 7.83 14.80 7.02
N ASP A 89 7.04 15.87 7.23
CA ASP A 89 5.78 15.77 7.98
C ASP A 89 4.74 14.92 7.24
N TRP A 90 4.61 15.12 5.93
CA TRP A 90 3.77 14.30 5.07
C TRP A 90 4.20 12.83 5.11
N ASP A 91 5.50 12.56 5.04
CA ASP A 91 6.03 11.18 5.10
C ASP A 91 5.81 10.53 6.47
N ASN A 92 5.84 11.31 7.56
CA ASN A 92 5.48 10.84 8.89
C ASN A 92 4.00 10.44 8.97
N ILE A 93 3.11 11.29 8.43
CA ILE A 93 1.67 11.00 8.34
C ILE A 93 1.42 9.75 7.47
N CYS A 94 2.06 9.66 6.30
CA CYS A 94 2.02 8.47 5.44
C CYS A 94 2.39 7.21 6.22
N THR A 95 3.50 7.25 6.96
CA THR A 95 4.00 6.10 7.71
C THR A 95 3.04 5.67 8.82
N HIS A 96 2.39 6.63 9.48
CA HIS A 96 1.39 6.33 10.50
C HIS A 96 0.14 5.68 9.89
N VAL A 97 -0.42 6.27 8.83
CA VAL A 97 -1.62 5.76 8.16
C VAL A 97 -1.37 4.41 7.51
N GLU A 98 -0.19 4.18 6.93
CA GLU A 98 0.18 2.90 6.34
C GLU A 98 0.15 1.76 7.37
N LYS A 99 0.74 1.98 8.55
CA LYS A 99 0.65 0.99 9.65
C LYS A 99 -0.80 0.73 10.05
N TRP A 100 -1.60 1.78 10.13
CA TRP A 100 -2.99 1.69 10.55
C TRP A 100 -3.87 0.97 9.52
N HIS A 101 -3.69 1.29 8.24
CA HIS A 101 -4.38 0.68 7.10
C HIS A 101 -4.24 -0.84 7.11
N TRP A 102 -3.02 -1.35 7.30
CA TRP A 102 -2.78 -2.79 7.34
C TRP A 102 -3.43 -3.47 8.55
N VAL A 103 -3.49 -2.81 9.70
CA VAL A 103 -4.21 -3.34 10.86
C VAL A 103 -5.71 -3.41 10.62
N ALA A 104 -6.30 -2.32 10.12
CA ALA A 104 -7.74 -2.24 9.87
C ALA A 104 -8.21 -3.23 8.79
N ASN A 105 -7.46 -3.38 7.71
CA ASN A 105 -7.92 -4.11 6.52
C ASN A 105 -7.38 -5.54 6.43
N ILE A 106 -6.28 -5.89 7.10
CA ILE A 106 -5.68 -7.24 7.03
C ILE A 106 -5.72 -7.99 8.35
N TRP A 107 -5.74 -7.32 9.51
CA TRP A 107 -5.49 -8.01 10.76
C TRP A 107 -6.70 -8.23 11.67
N ASP A 108 -7.86 -7.65 11.35
CA ASP A 108 -9.10 -7.87 12.13
C ASP A 108 -10.10 -8.78 11.39
N ASN A 109 -10.47 -8.44 10.14
CA ASN A 109 -11.45 -9.17 9.32
C ASN A 109 -10.96 -9.41 7.88
N PHE A 110 -9.77 -9.98 7.70
CA PHE A 110 -9.23 -10.17 6.35
C PHE A 110 -9.87 -11.34 5.62
N GLU A 111 -10.68 -11.00 4.62
CA GLU A 111 -11.30 -11.96 3.70
C GLU A 111 -10.38 -12.34 2.52
N GLY A 112 -9.11 -11.94 2.57
CA GLY A 112 -8.19 -12.16 1.47
C GLY A 112 -8.34 -11.13 0.33
N ILE A 113 -9.10 -10.06 0.52
CA ILE A 113 -9.37 -9.07 -0.53
C ILE A 113 -9.04 -7.68 -0.01
N LEU A 114 -8.32 -6.91 -0.81
CA LEU A 114 -8.12 -5.47 -0.63
C LEU A 114 -8.62 -4.76 -1.89
N GLU A 115 -9.50 -3.78 -1.72
CA GLU A 115 -9.98 -2.92 -2.81
C GLU A 115 -9.55 -1.48 -2.57
N LEU A 116 -9.00 -0.84 -3.60
CA LEU A 116 -8.49 0.54 -3.52
C LEU A 116 -8.88 1.31 -4.79
N ASP A 117 -9.24 2.57 -4.63
CA ASP A 117 -9.25 3.54 -5.72
C ASP A 117 -8.09 4.52 -5.54
N LEU A 118 -6.94 4.17 -6.14
CA LEU A 118 -5.71 4.98 -6.04
C LEU A 118 -5.82 6.35 -6.72
N TRP A 119 -6.81 6.55 -7.59
CA TRP A 119 -6.97 7.75 -8.41
C TRP A 119 -8.22 8.55 -8.04
N LYS A 120 -8.83 8.25 -6.88
CA LYS A 120 -10.01 8.96 -6.40
C LYS A 120 -9.71 10.44 -6.24
N GLY A 121 -10.58 11.29 -6.79
CA GLY A 121 -10.47 12.75 -6.67
C GLY A 121 -9.43 13.40 -7.60
N VAL A 122 -8.78 12.64 -8.50
CA VAL A 122 -7.83 13.17 -9.48
C VAL A 122 -8.27 12.82 -10.90
N GLU A 123 -8.15 13.78 -11.82
CA GLU A 123 -8.48 13.60 -13.23
C GLU A 123 -7.27 13.09 -14.01
N PHE A 124 -7.15 11.76 -14.12
CA PHE A 124 -6.18 11.11 -15.01
C PHE A 124 -6.89 10.41 -16.16
N HIS A 125 -6.20 10.32 -17.30
CA HIS A 125 -6.59 9.35 -18.31
C HIS A 125 -6.22 7.95 -17.82
N LEU A 126 -7.24 7.13 -17.55
CA LEU A 126 -7.09 5.83 -16.91
C LEU A 126 -6.88 4.73 -17.96
N TYR A 127 -6.10 3.72 -17.60
CA TYR A 127 -5.82 2.56 -18.44
C TYR A 127 -6.08 1.26 -17.68
N SER A 128 -6.34 0.19 -18.41
CA SER A 128 -6.37 -1.18 -17.91
C SER A 128 -5.54 -2.09 -18.82
N ILE A 129 -5.42 -3.35 -18.44
CA ILE A 129 -4.81 -4.37 -19.29
C ILE A 129 -5.86 -4.98 -20.22
N ALA A 130 -5.47 -5.37 -21.43
CA ALA A 130 -6.39 -5.97 -22.40
C ALA A 130 -6.66 -7.46 -22.11
N LYS A 131 -5.63 -8.17 -21.62
CA LYS A 131 -5.62 -9.63 -21.45
C LYS A 131 -5.03 -10.00 -20.09
N PRO A 132 -5.41 -11.16 -19.52
CA PRO A 132 -4.79 -11.66 -18.31
C PRO A 132 -3.28 -11.88 -18.47
N LEU A 133 -2.53 -11.61 -17.40
CA LEU A 133 -1.08 -11.76 -17.32
C LEU A 133 -0.74 -12.67 -16.14
N ILE A 134 0.28 -13.51 -16.30
CA ILE A 134 0.82 -14.33 -15.21
C ILE A 134 2.33 -14.11 -15.19
N SER A 135 2.88 -13.83 -14.01
CA SER A 135 4.30 -13.54 -13.85
C SER A 135 4.87 -14.12 -12.55
N GLU A 136 6.01 -14.78 -12.67
CA GLU A 136 6.81 -15.27 -11.54
C GLU A 136 7.83 -14.21 -11.10
N GLY A 137 7.80 -13.89 -9.81
CA GLY A 137 8.80 -13.11 -9.12
C GLY A 137 9.56 -13.97 -8.13
N LYS A 138 10.86 -14.16 -8.37
CA LYS A 138 11.74 -14.92 -7.49
C LYS A 138 13.00 -14.12 -7.20
N PHE A 139 13.23 -13.84 -5.93
CA PHE A 139 14.45 -13.25 -5.42
C PHE A 139 15.24 -14.30 -4.67
N LEU A 140 16.42 -14.63 -5.20
CA LEU A 140 17.37 -15.55 -4.59
C LEU A 140 18.75 -14.91 -4.65
N ARG A 141 19.36 -14.65 -3.50
CA ARG A 141 20.74 -14.16 -3.41
C ARG A 141 21.48 -14.87 -2.28
N LEU A 142 22.65 -15.40 -2.60
CA LEU A 142 23.60 -15.92 -1.63
C LEU A 142 24.64 -14.83 -1.38
N ALA A 143 24.47 -14.09 -0.28
CA ALA A 143 25.31 -12.93 0.03
C ALA A 143 26.54 -13.27 0.89
N THR A 144 26.81 -14.56 1.16
CA THR A 144 28.00 -15.16 1.84
C THR A 144 27.82 -15.72 3.28
N SER A 145 26.66 -15.62 3.91
CA SER A 145 26.31 -16.44 5.10
C SER A 145 24.81 -16.51 5.40
N VAL A 146 24.06 -15.48 5.00
CA VAL A 146 22.59 -15.44 5.10
C VAL A 146 22.01 -15.46 3.70
N GLY A 147 21.11 -16.40 3.43
CA GLY A 147 20.36 -16.44 2.18
C GLY A 147 19.29 -15.35 2.17
N CYS A 148 18.97 -14.87 0.98
CA CYS A 148 17.81 -14.02 0.75
C CYS A 148 16.84 -14.79 -0.13
N TYR A 149 15.60 -14.96 0.31
CA TYR A 149 14.60 -15.72 -0.43
C TYR A 149 13.23 -15.02 -0.42
N GLY A 150 12.65 -14.84 -1.61
CA GLY A 150 11.25 -14.46 -1.77
C GLY A 150 10.73 -15.02 -3.09
N HIS A 151 9.52 -15.59 -3.09
CA HIS A 151 8.95 -16.16 -4.30
C HIS A 151 7.43 -16.01 -4.31
N VAL A 152 6.92 -15.38 -5.36
CA VAL A 152 5.49 -15.11 -5.56
C VAL A 152 5.11 -15.27 -7.02
N TRP A 153 3.87 -15.68 -7.25
CA TRP A 153 3.21 -15.61 -8.54
C TRP A 153 2.11 -14.56 -8.49
N LEU A 154 2.11 -13.68 -9.48
CA LEU A 154 1.05 -12.71 -9.69
C LEU A 154 0.27 -13.10 -10.94
N ARG A 155 -1.05 -13.21 -10.81
CA ARG A 155 -2.00 -13.26 -11.92
C ARG A 155 -2.79 -11.95 -11.95
N ILE A 156 -2.70 -11.21 -13.04
CA ILE A 156 -3.37 -9.93 -13.21
C ILE A 156 -4.47 -10.11 -14.26
N GLU A 157 -5.70 -9.82 -13.88
CA GLU A 157 -6.87 -9.96 -14.74
C GLU A 157 -7.53 -8.59 -14.97
N PRO A 158 -8.03 -8.31 -16.18
CA PRO A 158 -8.79 -7.10 -16.44
C PRO A 158 -10.14 -7.13 -15.74
N LYS A 159 -10.53 -6.01 -15.15
CA LYS A 159 -11.83 -5.76 -14.51
C LYS A 159 -12.42 -4.45 -15.00
N ILE A 160 -12.57 -4.33 -16.32
CA ILE A 160 -12.94 -3.07 -17.01
C ILE A 160 -14.27 -2.47 -16.49
N LYS A 161 -15.18 -3.28 -15.94
CA LYS A 161 -16.47 -2.80 -15.42
C LYS A 161 -16.42 -2.15 -14.03
N GLN A 162 -15.28 -2.17 -13.34
CA GLN A 162 -15.16 -1.62 -11.99
C GLN A 162 -13.94 -0.72 -11.88
N ARG A 163 -14.15 0.53 -11.44
CA ARG A 163 -13.11 1.55 -11.32
C ARG A 163 -12.38 1.40 -9.98
N ASN A 164 -11.68 0.28 -9.81
CA ASN A 164 -10.80 0.05 -8.67
C ASN A 164 -9.68 -0.94 -9.01
N ILE A 165 -8.67 -0.96 -8.15
CA ILE A 165 -7.67 -2.01 -8.09
C ILE A 165 -8.10 -2.97 -6.99
N GLN A 166 -8.10 -4.25 -7.30
CA GLN A 166 -8.38 -5.29 -6.31
C GLN A 166 -7.18 -6.22 -6.18
N ILE A 167 -6.76 -6.49 -4.95
CA ILE A 167 -5.67 -7.40 -4.63
C ILE A 167 -6.25 -8.58 -3.83
N PHE A 168 -6.08 -9.78 -4.37
CA PHE A 168 -6.63 -11.02 -3.84
C PHE A 168 -5.50 -11.93 -3.34
N TRP A 169 -5.62 -12.37 -2.11
CA TRP A 169 -4.86 -13.46 -1.54
C TRP A 169 -5.64 -14.77 -1.72
N GLN A 170 -5.10 -15.71 -2.51
CA GLN A 170 -5.72 -17.01 -2.78
C GLN A 170 -4.89 -18.20 -2.26
N ILE A 171 -3.89 -17.93 -1.40
CA ILE A 171 -3.06 -18.97 -0.77
C ILE A 171 -3.70 -19.37 0.56
N ASN A 172 -4.25 -20.59 0.62
CA ASN A 172 -4.95 -21.10 1.80
C ASN A 172 -4.02 -21.71 2.86
N ASP A 173 -2.81 -22.13 2.46
CA ASP A 173 -1.84 -22.82 3.33
C ASP A 173 -0.67 -21.88 3.65
N ASP A 174 -0.45 -21.61 4.94
CA ASP A 174 0.62 -20.74 5.42
C ASP A 174 2.02 -21.34 5.20
N LYS A 175 2.11 -22.63 4.83
CA LYS A 175 3.34 -23.30 4.39
C LYS A 175 3.77 -22.93 2.97
N ILE A 176 2.90 -22.34 2.16
CA ILE A 176 3.28 -21.83 0.83
C ILE A 176 3.92 -20.46 1.02
N ILE A 177 3.20 -19.54 1.64
CA ILE A 177 3.70 -18.25 2.09
C ILE A 177 3.07 -17.94 3.45
N PRO A 178 3.86 -17.71 4.50
CA PRO A 178 3.33 -17.33 5.80
C PRO A 178 2.52 -16.03 5.74
N PHE A 179 1.36 -16.02 6.40
CA PHE A 179 0.39 -14.91 6.30
C PHE A 179 0.92 -13.56 6.80
N TYR A 180 1.99 -13.55 7.59
CA TYR A 180 2.62 -12.29 8.02
C TYR A 180 3.37 -11.55 6.91
N TYR A 181 3.59 -12.17 5.74
CA TYR A 181 4.12 -11.50 4.55
C TYR A 181 3.06 -10.78 3.72
N ILE A 182 1.76 -11.06 3.93
CA ILE A 182 0.66 -10.50 3.12
C ILE A 182 0.71 -8.97 3.06
N PRO A 183 0.85 -8.23 4.19
CA PRO A 183 0.90 -6.76 4.11
C PRO A 183 2.07 -6.27 3.25
N THR A 184 3.25 -6.87 3.37
CA THR A 184 4.41 -6.48 2.56
C THR A 184 4.24 -6.79 1.09
N ILE A 185 3.60 -7.92 0.76
CA ILE A 185 3.30 -8.29 -0.62
C ILE A 185 2.30 -7.31 -1.25
N PHE A 186 1.22 -7.01 -0.53
CA PHE A 186 0.17 -6.09 -1.00
C PHE A 186 0.73 -4.68 -1.15
N GLU A 187 1.50 -4.20 -0.17
CA GLU A 187 2.16 -2.90 -0.24
C GLU A 187 3.13 -2.82 -1.43
N ALA A 188 3.90 -3.87 -1.70
CA ALA A 188 4.82 -3.92 -2.82
C ALA A 188 4.12 -3.90 -4.19
N ILE A 189 2.91 -4.47 -4.29
CA ILE A 189 2.07 -4.36 -5.48
C ILE A 189 1.63 -2.91 -5.69
N ILE A 190 1.14 -2.26 -4.63
CA ILE A 190 0.67 -0.86 -4.67
C ILE A 190 1.83 0.08 -5.02
N ASP A 191 2.99 -0.12 -4.39
CA ASP A 191 4.22 0.60 -4.74
C ASP A 191 4.56 0.42 -6.22
N GLY A 192 4.47 -0.82 -6.73
CA GLY A 192 4.71 -1.13 -8.13
C GLY A 192 3.79 -0.36 -9.09
N ILE A 193 2.51 -0.19 -8.73
CA ILE A 193 1.53 0.58 -9.51
C ILE A 193 1.88 2.08 -9.51
N ILE A 194 2.16 2.64 -8.34
CA ILE A 194 2.52 4.06 -8.21
C ILE A 194 3.84 4.35 -8.93
N ASP A 195 4.85 3.49 -8.78
CA ASP A 195 6.13 3.59 -9.49
C ASP A 195 5.96 3.51 -11.00
N TYR A 196 5.07 2.63 -11.48
CA TYR A 196 4.77 2.52 -12.90
C TYR A 196 4.15 3.82 -13.42
N PHE A 197 3.17 4.37 -12.71
CA PHE A 197 2.58 5.67 -13.03
C PHE A 197 3.64 6.78 -13.07
N ARG A 198 4.48 6.91 -12.05
CA ARG A 198 5.54 7.93 -11.99
C ARG A 198 6.53 7.84 -13.16
N LYS A 199 6.82 6.63 -13.65
CA LYS A 199 7.78 6.38 -14.75
C LYS A 199 7.17 6.53 -16.14
N THR A 200 5.87 6.31 -16.29
CA THR A 200 5.22 6.17 -17.61
C THR A 200 4.07 7.15 -17.85
N ASN A 201 3.61 7.85 -16.80
CA ASN A 201 2.41 8.68 -16.78
C ASN A 201 1.12 7.92 -17.16
N ILE A 202 1.06 6.62 -16.84
CA ILE A 202 -0.09 5.75 -17.09
C ILE A 202 -0.73 5.36 -15.76
N ALA A 203 -1.96 5.82 -15.53
CA ALA A 203 -2.73 5.51 -14.33
C ALA A 203 -3.54 4.23 -14.53
N LEU A 204 -3.11 3.12 -13.90
CA LEU A 204 -3.73 1.80 -14.05
C LEU A 204 -4.94 1.63 -13.11
N THR A 205 -6.09 1.24 -13.64
CA THR A 205 -7.30 0.92 -12.87
C THR A 205 -8.06 -0.26 -13.48
N GLY A 206 -9.10 -0.72 -12.80
CA GLY A 206 -9.95 -1.82 -13.25
C GLY A 206 -9.14 -3.06 -13.49
N ILE A 207 -8.29 -3.41 -12.53
CA ILE A 207 -7.45 -4.61 -12.56
C ILE A 207 -7.65 -5.40 -11.27
N LYS A 208 -7.62 -6.72 -11.41
CA LYS A 208 -7.65 -7.67 -10.32
C LYS A 208 -6.31 -8.40 -10.28
N ILE A 209 -5.56 -8.23 -9.19
CA ILE A 209 -4.25 -8.83 -8.97
C ILE A 209 -4.42 -9.95 -7.97
N ILE A 210 -4.03 -11.16 -8.33
CA ILE A 210 -4.23 -12.36 -7.55
C ILE A 210 -2.87 -12.95 -7.21
N ILE A 211 -2.67 -13.23 -5.92
CA ILE A 211 -1.54 -13.99 -5.41
C ILE A 211 -2.06 -15.40 -5.11
N ASP A 212 -1.80 -16.33 -6.02
CA ASP A 212 -2.32 -17.71 -5.94
C ASP A 212 -1.21 -18.76 -5.69
N ASN A 213 0.07 -18.39 -5.81
CA ASN A 213 1.18 -19.31 -5.58
C ASN A 213 2.47 -18.59 -5.15
N GLY A 214 3.43 -19.37 -4.68
CA GLY A 214 4.76 -18.93 -4.28
C GLY A 214 5.47 -19.99 -3.45
N SER A 215 6.51 -19.59 -2.74
CA SER A 215 7.14 -20.43 -1.72
C SER A 215 7.95 -19.57 -0.78
N TYR A 216 8.36 -20.14 0.34
CA TYR A 216 9.24 -19.49 1.30
C TYR A 216 10.32 -20.47 1.82
N HIS A 217 11.31 -19.91 2.50
CA HIS A 217 12.32 -20.63 3.26
C HIS A 217 12.35 -20.08 4.69
N ASP A 218 12.28 -20.96 5.69
CA ASP A 218 12.09 -20.56 7.09
C ASP A 218 13.17 -19.59 7.62
N VAL A 219 14.41 -19.74 7.15
CA VAL A 219 15.56 -18.96 7.66
C VAL A 219 15.91 -17.79 6.73
N ASP A 220 15.74 -17.97 5.43
CA ASP A 220 16.26 -17.02 4.42
C ASP A 220 15.20 -16.03 3.94
N SER A 221 13.93 -16.30 4.22
CA SER A 221 12.84 -15.40 3.82
C SER A 221 12.64 -14.29 4.84
N ARG A 222 12.56 -13.05 4.36
CA ARG A 222 12.20 -11.86 5.13
C ARG A 222 11.24 -11.00 4.32
N SER A 223 10.56 -10.06 4.99
CA SER A 223 9.58 -9.19 4.34
C SER A 223 10.17 -8.41 3.16
N ILE A 224 11.41 -7.93 3.31
CA ILE A 224 12.08 -7.19 2.24
C ILE A 224 12.35 -8.04 0.99
N ASP A 225 12.61 -9.33 1.16
CA ASP A 225 12.89 -10.25 0.05
C ASP A 225 11.61 -10.49 -0.77
N TYR A 226 10.45 -10.57 -0.10
CA TYR A 226 9.14 -10.60 -0.74
C TYR A 226 8.80 -9.31 -1.49
N ARG A 227 9.14 -8.15 -0.93
CA ARG A 227 8.98 -6.86 -1.64
C ARG A 227 9.76 -6.86 -2.95
N ILE A 228 11.00 -7.38 -2.95
CA ILE A 228 11.81 -7.48 -4.17
C ILE A 228 11.20 -8.49 -5.14
N ALA A 229 10.78 -9.66 -4.66
CA ALA A 229 10.15 -10.69 -5.50
C ALA A 229 8.89 -10.17 -6.20
N VAL A 230 8.00 -9.47 -5.47
CA VAL A 230 6.81 -8.82 -6.02
C VAL A 230 7.18 -7.78 -7.08
N THR A 231 8.17 -6.92 -6.81
CA THR A 231 8.64 -5.93 -7.78
C THR A 231 9.16 -6.59 -9.06
N ILE A 232 9.84 -7.75 -8.96
CA ILE A 232 10.27 -8.53 -10.12
C ILE A 232 9.07 -9.06 -10.90
N ALA A 233 8.10 -9.68 -10.22
CA ALA A 233 6.87 -10.20 -10.86
C ALA A 233 6.11 -9.08 -11.57
N TRP A 234 5.81 -8.00 -10.85
CA TRP A 234 5.08 -6.84 -11.36
C TRP A 234 5.73 -6.24 -12.61
N ARG A 235 7.05 -6.00 -12.57
CA ARG A 235 7.78 -5.45 -13.72
C ARG A 235 7.74 -6.39 -14.92
N LYS A 236 7.85 -7.71 -14.72
CA LYS A 236 7.71 -8.70 -15.80
C LYS A 236 6.29 -8.70 -16.38
N ALA A 237 5.25 -8.60 -15.54
CA ALA A 237 3.88 -8.54 -16.02
C ALA A 237 3.65 -7.29 -16.87
N MET A 238 4.03 -6.11 -16.36
CA MET A 238 3.82 -4.84 -17.06
C MET A 238 4.67 -4.69 -18.33
N ALA A 239 5.83 -5.33 -18.41
CA ALA A 239 6.62 -5.37 -19.64
C ALA A 239 5.92 -6.14 -20.79
N ASN A 240 5.02 -7.07 -20.45
CA ASN A 240 4.25 -7.87 -21.42
C ASN A 240 2.80 -7.42 -21.54
N ALA A 241 2.40 -6.35 -20.82
CA ALA A 241 1.03 -5.89 -20.79
C ALA A 241 0.67 -5.13 -22.07
N GLU A 242 -0.45 -5.52 -22.68
CA GLU A 242 -1.14 -4.70 -23.68
C GLU A 242 -2.11 -3.79 -22.93
N LEU A 243 -1.91 -2.47 -23.03
CA LEU A 243 -2.72 -1.49 -22.32
C LEU A 243 -3.82 -0.92 -23.20
N ILE A 244 -5.00 -0.73 -22.61
CA ILE A 244 -6.16 -0.13 -23.26
C ILE A 244 -6.71 1.01 -22.39
N PRO A 245 -7.25 2.08 -22.99
CA PRO A 245 -7.97 3.09 -22.24
C PRO A 245 -9.12 2.47 -21.43
N TYR A 246 -9.27 2.93 -20.20
CA TYR A 246 -10.37 2.57 -19.32
C TYR A 246 -11.50 3.59 -19.53
N LEU A 247 -12.60 3.13 -20.11
CA LEU A 247 -13.78 3.94 -20.47
C LEU A 247 -14.87 3.88 -19.39
#